data_AF-A0A520LP61-F1
#
_entry.id   AF-A0A520LP61-F1
#
_cell.length_a   1.000
_cell.length_b   1.000
_cell.length_c   1.000
_cell.angle_alpha   90.00
_cell.angle_beta   90.00
_cell.angle_gamma   90.00
#
_symmetry.space_group_name_H-M   'P 1'
#
loop_
_entity.id
_entity.type
_entity.pdbx_description
1 polymer ?
#
loop_
_entity_poly.entity_id
_entity_poly.type
_entity_poly.pdbx_seq_one_letter_code
_entity_poly.pdbx_strand_id
1 'polypeptide(L)'
;MITIGTRIKLLTFLTISLLLNSLFAEVSQSSTLKEYEIEYEAKFNGLDVTASYELSRINENVYQEKTSIKHLLGEINEKAEFAVFRESQVKPYSYIMERALFGSKRQESIDFLWDQ
;
A
#
# COMPACT_ATOMS: atom_id res chain seq x y z
N MET A 1 -18.02 -9.82 56.10
CA MET A 1 -16.67 -10.38 56.36
C MET A 1 -16.29 -11.22 55.14
N ILE A 2 -15.43 -10.72 54.25
CA ILE A 2 -15.09 -11.41 52.98
C ILE A 2 -14.01 -12.44 53.29
N THR A 3 -14.31 -13.73 53.07
CA THR A 3 -13.41 -14.86 53.36
C THR A 3 -12.17 -14.83 52.48
N ILE A 4 -11.03 -15.30 53.02
CA ILE A 4 -9.72 -15.33 52.33
C ILE A 4 -9.80 -15.94 50.92
N GLY A 5 -10.63 -16.99 50.74
CA GLY A 5 -10.81 -17.68 49.46
C GLY A 5 -11.47 -16.82 48.37
N THR A 6 -12.34 -15.87 48.74
CA THR A 6 -12.97 -14.95 47.78
C THR A 6 -11.95 -13.92 47.26
N ARG A 7 -10.99 -13.52 48.11
CA ARG A 7 -9.92 -12.58 47.72
C ARG A 7 -8.91 -13.24 46.78
N ILE A 8 -8.58 -14.51 47.00
CA ILE A 8 -7.67 -15.28 46.12
C ILE A 8 -8.28 -15.47 44.74
N LYS A 9 -9.56 -15.85 44.65
CA LYS A 9 -10.27 -16.01 43.37
C LYS A 9 -10.39 -14.71 42.57
N LEU A 10 -10.64 -13.60 43.26
CA LEU A 10 -10.69 -12.27 42.64
C LEU A 10 -9.32 -11.86 42.10
N LEU A 11 -8.24 -12.14 42.86
CA LEU A 11 -6.88 -11.85 42.43
C LEU A 11 -6.47 -12.69 41.21
N THR A 12 -6.81 -13.98 41.19
CA THR A 12 -6.52 -14.83 40.02
C THR A 12 -7.35 -14.43 38.79
N PHE A 13 -8.59 -14.00 38.96
CA PHE A 13 -9.41 -13.53 37.85
C PHE A 13 -8.87 -12.22 37.27
N LEU A 14 -8.39 -11.32 38.14
CA LEU A 14 -7.77 -10.05 37.73
C LEU A 14 -6.45 -10.28 36.99
N THR A 15 -5.60 -11.20 37.45
CA THR A 15 -4.33 -11.50 36.77
C THR A 15 -4.54 -12.18 35.42
N ILE A 16 -5.49 -13.10 35.31
CA ILE A 16 -5.86 -13.73 34.03
C ILE A 16 -6.39 -12.68 33.05
N SER A 17 -7.26 -11.77 33.49
CA SER A 17 -7.79 -10.70 32.64
C SER A 17 -6.71 -9.73 32.16
N LEU A 18 -5.71 -9.45 33.00
CA LEU A 18 -4.57 -8.60 32.63
C LEU A 18 -3.65 -9.30 31.61
N LEU A 19 -3.42 -10.60 31.76
CA LEU A 19 -2.63 -11.42 30.84
C LEU A 19 -3.33 -11.59 29.48
N LEU A 20 -4.66 -11.78 29.46
CA LEU A 20 -5.42 -11.87 28.19
C LEU A 20 -5.38 -10.57 27.38
N ASN A 21 -5.39 -9.39 28.02
CA ASN A 21 -5.27 -8.12 27.30
C ASN A 21 -3.91 -7.96 26.57
N SER A 22 -2.84 -8.59 27.06
CA SER A 22 -1.54 -8.57 26.38
C SER A 22 -1.49 -9.43 25.12
N LEU A 23 -2.37 -10.43 24.98
CA LEU A 23 -2.48 -11.30 23.80
C LEU A 23 -3.22 -10.61 22.64
N PHE A 24 -4.05 -9.60 22.93
CA PHE A 24 -4.76 -8.78 21.94
C PHE A 24 -4.17 -7.38 21.78
N ALA A 25 -2.98 -7.14 22.33
CA ALA A 25 -2.20 -5.98 21.96
C ALA A 25 -1.76 -6.17 20.50
N GLU A 26 -2.63 -5.76 19.58
CA GLU A 26 -2.26 -5.57 18.18
C GLU A 26 -0.97 -4.76 18.19
N VAL A 27 0.10 -5.37 17.70
CA VAL A 27 1.31 -4.64 17.35
C VAL A 27 0.87 -3.74 16.20
N SER A 28 0.42 -2.53 16.54
CA SER A 28 0.21 -1.44 15.60
C SER A 28 1.59 -0.99 15.11
N GLN A 29 2.25 -1.86 14.34
CA GLN A 29 3.30 -1.42 13.45
C GLN A 29 2.59 -0.60 12.38
N SER A 30 2.64 0.72 12.54
CA SER A 30 2.45 1.65 11.43
C SER A 30 3.54 1.35 10.40
N SER A 31 3.31 0.34 9.56
CA SER A 31 4.22 -0.05 8.51
C SER A 31 4.10 0.97 7.39
N THR A 32 4.80 2.09 7.55
CA THR A 32 5.15 2.98 6.45
C THR A 32 5.75 2.14 5.34
N LEU A 33 5.12 2.13 4.15
CA LEU A 33 5.71 1.52 2.97
C LEU A 33 7.06 2.16 2.70
N LYS A 34 8.04 1.33 2.36
CA LYS A 34 9.36 1.77 1.95
C LYS A 34 9.28 2.25 0.51
N GLU A 35 9.65 3.51 0.31
CA GLU A 35 9.76 4.13 -1.01
C GLU A 35 10.88 3.46 -1.81
N TYR A 36 10.72 3.43 -3.14
CA TYR A 36 11.69 2.84 -4.05
C TYR A 36 11.70 3.53 -5.40
N GLU A 37 12.81 3.34 -6.09
CA GLU A 37 12.99 3.65 -7.50
C GLU A 37 13.76 2.47 -8.11
N ILE A 38 13.23 1.92 -9.20
CA ILE A 38 13.81 0.75 -9.86
C ILE A 38 13.81 0.99 -11.37
N GLU A 39 14.96 0.76 -11.98
CA GLU A 39 15.13 0.76 -13.43
C GLU A 39 15.39 -0.66 -13.93
N TYR A 40 14.71 -1.03 -15.00
CA TYR A 40 14.86 -2.31 -15.68
C TYR A 40 15.18 -2.10 -17.15
N GLU A 41 16.08 -2.92 -17.66
CA GLU A 41 16.36 -3.05 -19.09
C GLU A 41 16.06 -4.50 -19.52
N ALA A 42 15.33 -4.65 -20.61
CA ALA A 42 14.95 -5.95 -21.14
C ALA A 42 14.92 -5.94 -22.67
N LYS A 43 14.89 -7.14 -23.26
CA LYS A 43 14.53 -7.33 -24.68
C LYS A 43 13.18 -8.04 -24.78
N PHE A 44 12.21 -7.42 -25.45
CA PHE A 44 10.90 -8.02 -25.73
C PHE A 44 10.68 -8.08 -27.23
N ASN A 45 10.47 -9.27 -27.79
CA ASN A 45 10.35 -9.50 -29.24
C ASN A 45 11.50 -8.87 -30.05
N GLY A 46 12.73 -8.89 -29.51
CA GLY A 46 13.92 -8.32 -30.15
C GLY A 46 14.07 -6.80 -30.03
N LEU A 47 13.11 -6.12 -29.39
CA LEU A 47 13.17 -4.69 -29.13
C LEU A 47 13.72 -4.45 -27.72
N ASP A 48 14.61 -3.47 -27.60
CA ASP A 48 15.05 -2.98 -26.31
C ASP A 48 13.90 -2.22 -25.65
N VAL A 49 13.65 -2.57 -24.39
CA VAL A 49 12.63 -1.98 -23.54
C VAL A 49 13.30 -1.51 -22.26
N THR A 50 13.07 -0.26 -21.89
CA THR A 50 13.40 0.25 -20.56
C THR A 50 12.12 0.47 -19.77
N ALA A 51 12.15 0.14 -18.49
CA ALA A 51 11.04 0.38 -17.58
C ALA A 51 11.55 1.00 -16.28
N SER A 52 10.90 2.06 -15.82
CA SER A 52 11.11 2.60 -14.48
C SER A 52 9.86 2.43 -13.63
N TYR A 53 10.06 2.13 -12.35
CA TYR A 53 9.03 2.02 -11.33
C TYR A 53 9.45 2.86 -10.12
N GLU A 54 8.57 3.74 -9.69
CA GLU A 54 8.79 4.63 -8.55
C GLU A 54 7.59 4.51 -7.61
N LEU A 55 7.86 4.33 -6.31
CA LEU A 55 6.88 4.49 -5.25
C LEU A 55 7.37 5.60 -4.32
N SER A 56 6.66 6.72 -4.29
CA SER A 56 6.96 7.86 -3.44
C SER A 56 5.79 8.20 -2.52
N ARG A 57 6.10 8.68 -1.31
CA ARG A 57 5.09 9.18 -0.38
C ARG A 57 4.78 10.65 -0.71
N ILE A 58 3.52 10.96 -0.96
CA ILE A 58 3.09 12.32 -1.32
C ILE A 58 2.32 13.04 -0.21
N ASN A 59 1.77 12.31 0.77
CA ASN A 59 1.17 12.88 1.99
C ASN A 59 1.21 11.85 3.14
N GLU A 60 0.69 12.20 4.31
CA GLU A 60 0.50 11.26 5.41
C GLU A 60 -0.33 10.07 4.93
N ASN A 61 0.29 8.89 4.91
CA ASN A 61 -0.31 7.64 4.45
C ASN A 61 -0.74 7.61 2.98
N VAL A 62 -0.45 8.64 2.18
CA VAL A 62 -0.77 8.68 0.74
C VAL A 62 0.50 8.51 -0.07
N TYR A 63 0.42 7.61 -1.05
CA TYR A 63 1.50 7.22 -1.91
C TYR A 63 1.13 7.42 -3.37
N GLN A 64 2.16 7.66 -4.18
CA GLN A 64 2.09 7.72 -5.63
C GLN A 64 3.00 6.65 -6.20
N GLU A 65 2.45 5.81 -7.07
CA GLU A 65 3.21 4.88 -7.90
C GLU A 65 3.28 5.44 -9.32
N LYS A 66 4.48 5.48 -9.89
CA LYS A 66 4.71 5.80 -11.30
C LYS A 66 5.37 4.64 -12.00
N THR A 67 4.91 4.37 -13.22
CA THR A 67 5.55 3.44 -14.15
C THR A 67 5.78 4.14 -15.47
N SER A 68 6.98 4.01 -16.05
CA SER A 68 7.28 4.47 -17.40
C SER A 68 7.97 3.35 -18.16
N ILE A 69 7.32 2.84 -19.21
CA ILE A 69 7.85 1.81 -20.10
C ILE A 69 8.11 2.45 -21.46
N LYS A 70 9.32 2.32 -21.98
CA LYS A 70 9.74 2.90 -23.25
C LYS A 70 10.42 1.87 -24.13
N HIS A 71 10.09 1.89 -25.40
CA HIS A 71 10.76 1.11 -26.44
C HIS A 71 10.71 1.87 -27.77
N LEU A 72 11.33 1.31 -28.81
CA LEU A 72 11.43 1.97 -30.12
C LEU A 72 10.07 2.37 -30.73
N LEU A 73 8.99 1.64 -30.44
CA LEU A 73 7.69 1.80 -31.10
C LEU A 73 6.68 2.57 -30.25
N GLY A 74 7.10 3.03 -29.07
CA GLY A 74 6.23 3.80 -28.20
C GLY A 74 6.60 3.80 -26.74
N GLU A 75 5.71 4.40 -25.96
CA GLU A 75 5.82 4.51 -24.51
C GLU A 75 4.47 4.32 -23.83
N ILE A 76 4.53 3.85 -22.59
CA ILE A 76 3.41 3.74 -21.66
C ILE A 76 3.84 4.40 -20.36
N ASN A 77 3.05 5.37 -19.89
CA ASN A 77 3.24 6.00 -18.60
C ASN A 77 1.99 5.74 -17.76
N GLU A 78 2.18 5.27 -16.54
CA GLU A 78 1.10 5.03 -15.58
C GLU A 78 1.39 5.79 -14.29
N LYS A 79 0.33 6.32 -13.68
CA LYS A 79 0.38 7.00 -12.38
C LYS A 79 -0.81 6.56 -11.56
N ALA A 80 -0.56 6.00 -10.38
CA ALA A 80 -1.59 5.64 -9.42
C ALA A 80 -1.37 6.42 -8.12
N GLU A 81 -2.44 6.88 -7.49
CA GLU A 81 -2.40 7.48 -6.15
C GLU A 81 -3.32 6.71 -5.21
N PHE A 82 -2.84 6.37 -4.02
CA PHE A 82 -3.58 5.56 -3.06
C PHE A 82 -3.18 5.89 -1.62
N ALA A 83 -4.10 5.64 -0.70
CA ALA A 83 -3.82 5.67 0.73
C ALA A 83 -3.60 4.27 1.30
N VAL A 84 -2.75 4.19 2.31
CA VAL A 84 -2.46 2.99 3.10
C VAL A 84 -2.90 3.22 4.54
N PHE A 85 -3.86 2.45 5.02
CA PHE A 85 -4.35 2.51 6.40
C PHE A 85 -4.32 1.10 6.99
N ARG A 86 -4.33 0.98 8.32
CA ARG A 86 -4.51 -0.27 9.10
C ARG A 86 -3.97 -1.55 8.45
N GLU A 87 -2.82 -2.04 8.90
CA GLU A 87 -2.30 -3.36 8.48
C GLU A 87 -2.19 -3.57 6.95
N SER A 88 -1.87 -2.51 6.18
CA SER A 88 -1.70 -2.58 4.72
C SER A 88 -2.99 -2.63 3.88
N GLN A 89 -4.11 -2.12 4.40
CA GLN A 89 -5.28 -1.87 3.55
C GLN A 89 -4.99 -0.69 2.61
N VAL A 90 -5.26 -0.90 1.32
CA VAL A 90 -5.04 0.09 0.25
C VAL A 90 -6.39 0.65 -0.23
N LYS A 91 -6.54 1.98 -0.24
CA LYS A 91 -7.68 2.70 -0.83
C LYS A 91 -7.16 3.53 -2.00
N PRO A 92 -7.39 3.12 -3.26
CA PRO A 92 -6.95 3.90 -4.41
C PRO A 92 -7.77 5.18 -4.53
N TYR A 93 -7.16 6.25 -5.03
CA TYR A 93 -7.80 7.55 -5.27
C TYR A 93 -7.92 7.84 -6.76
N SER A 94 -6.83 7.67 -7.49
CA SER A 94 -6.83 7.90 -8.93
C SER A 94 -5.85 6.96 -9.65
N TYR A 95 -6.13 6.73 -10.93
CA TYR A 95 -5.24 6.06 -11.86
C TYR A 95 -5.29 6.79 -13.20
N ILE A 96 -4.13 7.08 -13.78
CA ILE A 96 -3.98 7.64 -15.11
C ILE A 96 -3.01 6.77 -15.89
N MET A 97 -3.38 6.47 -17.13
CA MET A 97 -2.57 5.72 -18.07
C MET A 97 -2.51 6.47 -19.39
N GLU A 98 -1.29 6.78 -19.82
CA GLU A 98 -0.99 7.41 -21.09
C GLU A 98 -0.21 6.41 -21.95
N ARG A 99 -0.71 6.15 -23.16
CA ARG A 99 -0.05 5.25 -24.12
C ARG A 99 0.15 5.98 -25.44
N ALA A 100 1.38 6.00 -25.91
CA ALA A 100 1.74 6.47 -27.23
C ALA A 100 2.40 5.32 -27.99
N LEU A 101 1.60 4.52 -28.69
CA LEU A 101 2.06 3.32 -29.40
C LEU A 101 1.76 3.45 -30.89
N PHE A 102 2.73 3.13 -31.74
CA PHE A 102 2.57 3.11 -33.20
C PHE A 102 1.98 4.41 -33.78
N GLY A 103 2.38 5.57 -33.23
CA GLY A 103 1.92 6.88 -33.68
C GLY A 103 0.51 7.27 -33.21
N SER A 104 -0.19 6.39 -32.47
CA SER A 104 -1.47 6.69 -31.84
C SER A 104 -1.28 7.02 -30.36
N LYS A 105 -2.01 8.01 -29.87
CA LYS A 105 -2.02 8.42 -28.46
C LYS A 105 -3.38 8.18 -27.85
N ARG A 106 -3.39 7.62 -26.65
CA ARG A 106 -4.59 7.42 -25.83
C ARG A 106 -4.27 7.69 -24.37
N GLN A 107 -5.23 8.29 -23.69
CA GLN A 107 -5.19 8.48 -22.25
C GLN A 107 -6.46 7.89 -21.65
N GLU A 108 -6.32 7.20 -20.53
CA GLU A 108 -7.42 6.67 -19.72
C GLU A 108 -7.22 7.13 -18.28
N SER A 109 -8.31 7.50 -17.62
CA SER A 109 -8.28 7.93 -16.22
C SER A 109 -9.43 7.31 -15.45
N ILE A 110 -9.16 6.95 -14.19
CA ILE A 110 -10.14 6.41 -13.25
C ILE A 110 -10.03 7.23 -11.97
N ASP A 111 -11.15 7.79 -11.52
CA ASP A 111 -11.29 8.39 -10.20
C ASP A 111 -12.14 7.47 -9.33
N PHE A 112 -11.63 7.10 -8.16
CA PHE A 112 -12.29 6.16 -7.27
C PHE A 112 -13.13 6.90 -6.23
N LEU A 113 -14.45 6.86 -6.40
CA LEU A 113 -15.42 7.57 -5.55
C LEU A 113 -15.97 6.63 -4.49
N TRP A 114 -15.23 6.45 -3.40
CA TRP A 114 -15.56 5.48 -2.34
C TRP A 114 -16.69 5.90 -1.40
N ASP A 115 -16.86 7.21 -1.22
CA ASP A 115 -17.76 7.80 -0.22
C ASP A 115 -19.03 8.38 -0.90
N GLN A 116 -19.39 7.84 -2.07
CA GLN A 116 -20.63 8.15 -2.80
C GLN A 116 -21.67 7.04 -2.62
#